data_AF-A0A536TT94-F1
#
_entry.id   AF-A0A536TT94-F1
#
_cell.length_a   1.000
_cell.length_b   1.000
_cell.length_c   1.000
_cell.angle_alpha   90.00
_cell.angle_beta   90.00
_cell.angle_gamma   90.00
#
_symmetry.space_group_name_H-M   'P 1'
#
loop_
_entity.id
_entity.type
_entity.pdbx_description
1 polymer ?
#
loop_
_entity_poly.entity_id
_entity_poly.type
_entity_poly.pdbx_seq_one_letter_code
_entity_poly.pdbx_strand_id
1 'polypeptide(L)'
;EFDLEAQADRGPGLPSDPGTLIEQAQRHLQRERSFNLDEMLKAWEQGYIEAAMKLTRGNVSQAAKMLGINRTTLYSRMESAQKQQ
;
A
#
# COMPACT_ATOMS: atom_id res chain seq x y z
N GLU A 1 17.01 13.76 -29.41
CA GLU A 1 17.16 13.24 -28.04
C GLU A 1 15.99 13.79 -27.25
N PHE A 2 15.08 12.92 -26.79
CA PHE A 2 13.86 13.31 -26.08
C PHE A 2 14.04 12.82 -24.65
N ASP A 3 14.40 13.75 -23.76
CA ASP A 3 14.72 13.45 -22.37
C ASP A 3 13.46 12.90 -21.68
N LEU A 4 13.56 11.65 -21.26
CA LEU A 4 12.50 10.88 -20.66
C LEU A 4 12.43 11.26 -19.18
N GLU A 5 11.88 12.43 -18.89
CA GLU A 5 11.31 12.72 -17.57
C GLU A 5 10.08 11.84 -17.37
N ALA A 6 10.34 10.58 -17.04
CA ALA A 6 9.35 9.59 -16.69
C ALA A 6 8.67 10.00 -15.38
N GLN A 7 7.62 10.82 -15.50
CA GLN A 7 6.34 10.64 -14.83
C GLN A 7 6.47 10.06 -13.41
N ALA A 8 7.05 10.83 -12.50
CA ALA A 8 6.96 10.60 -11.07
C ALA A 8 5.75 11.34 -10.45
N ASP A 9 4.73 11.67 -11.26
CA ASP A 9 3.52 12.34 -10.80
C ASP A 9 2.34 11.36 -10.83
N ARG A 10 1.75 11.18 -9.63
CA ARG A 10 0.55 10.40 -9.30
C ARG A 10 0.80 8.95 -8.89
N GLY A 11 1.22 8.82 -7.64
CA GLY A 11 0.84 7.66 -6.83
C GLY A 11 -0.68 7.41 -6.89
N PRO A 12 -1.13 6.19 -6.55
CA PRO A 12 -2.53 5.79 -6.69
C PRO A 12 -3.43 6.83 -6.01
N GLY A 13 -4.37 7.38 -6.77
CA GLY A 13 -5.23 8.50 -6.37
C GLY A 13 -5.97 8.21 -5.08
N LEU A 14 -5.35 8.55 -3.96
CA LEU A 14 -6.03 8.74 -2.69
C LEU A 14 -7.01 9.90 -2.91
N PRO A 15 -8.29 9.75 -2.53
CA PRO A 15 -9.25 10.83 -2.65
C PRO A 15 -8.66 12.05 -1.94
N SER A 16 -8.34 13.08 -2.74
CA SER A 16 -7.62 14.26 -2.28
C SER A 16 -8.50 15.16 -1.40
N ASP A 17 -9.81 14.88 -1.35
CA ASP A 17 -10.76 15.55 -0.49
C ASP A 17 -10.88 14.83 0.87
N PRO A 18 -10.33 15.42 1.95
CA PRO A 18 -10.40 14.83 3.29
C PRO A 18 -11.85 14.64 3.78
N GLY A 19 -12.81 15.44 3.30
CA GLY A 19 -14.23 15.26 3.59
C GLY A 19 -14.79 13.94 3.06
N THR A 20 -14.43 13.58 1.82
CA THR A 20 -14.89 12.33 1.20
C THR A 20 -14.28 11.09 1.86
N LEU A 21 -13.05 11.20 2.39
CA LEU A 21 -12.38 10.13 3.11
C LEU A 21 -13.08 9.84 4.45
N ILE A 22 -13.50 10.89 5.16
CA ILE A 22 -14.22 10.76 6.44
C ILE A 22 -15.58 10.09 6.22
N GLU A 23 -16.34 10.50 5.21
CA GLU A 23 -17.64 9.88 4.91
C GLU A 23 -17.51 8.40 4.54
N GLN A 24 -16.48 8.03 3.78
CA GLN A 24 -16.19 6.64 3.43
C GLN A 24 -15.81 5.82 4.66
N ALA A 25 -14.93 6.35 5.51
CA ALA A 25 -14.53 5.70 6.76
C ALA A 25 -15.74 5.51 7.69
N GLN A 26 -16.60 6.53 7.83
CA GLN A 26 -17.83 6.43 8.62
C GLN A 26 -18.77 5.34 8.11
N ARG A 27 -19.01 5.27 6.80
CA ARG A 27 -19.85 4.20 6.21
C ARG A 27 -19.25 2.82 6.43
N HIS A 28 -17.93 2.69 6.36
CA HIS A 28 -17.25 1.42 6.59
C HIS A 28 -17.38 0.97 8.05
N LEU A 29 -17.10 1.86 9.01
CA LEU A 29 -17.22 1.61 10.45
C LEU A 29 -18.66 1.30 10.89
N GLN A 30 -19.66 1.90 10.25
CA GLN A 30 -21.07 1.61 10.55
C GLN A 30 -21.54 0.24 10.03
N ARG A 31 -20.89 -0.27 8.97
CA ARG A 31 -21.27 -1.54 8.33
C ARG A 31 -20.57 -2.74 8.97
N GLU A 32 -19.33 -2.56 9.41
CA GLU A 32 -18.51 -3.58 10.09
C GLU A 32 -18.78 -3.57 11.59
N ARG A 33 -19.44 -4.61 12.10
CA ARG A 33 -19.81 -4.70 13.52
C ARG A 33 -18.62 -4.97 14.46
N SER A 34 -17.53 -5.48 13.90
CA SER A 34 -16.28 -5.83 14.59
C SER A 34 -15.09 -5.31 13.79
N PHE A 35 -15.00 -4.00 13.61
CA PHE A 35 -13.90 -3.38 12.86
C PHE A 35 -12.62 -3.33 13.68
N ASN A 36 -11.52 -3.89 13.14
CA ASN A 36 -10.18 -3.74 13.69
C ASN A 36 -9.30 -2.97 12.71
N LEU A 37 -8.91 -1.75 13.12
CA LEU A 37 -8.05 -0.88 12.30
C LEU A 37 -6.70 -1.54 11.99
N ASP A 38 -6.11 -2.23 12.97
CA ASP A 38 -4.81 -2.90 12.81
C ASP A 38 -4.87 -4.00 11.74
N GLU A 39 -5.93 -4.83 11.76
CA GLU A 39 -6.13 -5.88 10.76
C GLU A 39 -6.38 -5.30 9.37
N MET A 40 -7.18 -4.23 9.26
CA MET A 40 -7.39 -3.54 7.99
C MET A 40 -6.08 -2.97 7.45
N LEU A 41 -5.30 -2.26 8.27
CA LEU A 41 -4.02 -1.70 7.84
C LEU A 41 -3.03 -2.78 7.40
N LYS A 42 -2.98 -3.91 8.13
CA LYS A 42 -2.17 -5.07 7.74
C LYS A 42 -2.61 -5.65 6.40
N ALA A 43 -3.91 -5.85 6.19
CA ALA A 43 -4.43 -6.39 4.92
C ALA A 43 -4.12 -5.46 3.74
N TRP A 44 -4.28 -4.14 3.93
CA TRP A 44 -3.93 -3.14 2.92
C TRP A 44 -2.42 -3.13 2.65
N GLU A 45 -1.60 -3.15 3.69
CA GLU A 45 -0.15 -3.23 3.58
C GLU A 45 0.28 -4.45 2.77
N GLN A 46 -0.27 -5.64 3.08
CA GLN A 46 0.02 -6.86 2.33
C GLN A 46 -0.41 -6.78 0.87
N GLY A 47 -1.61 -6.26 0.61
CA GLY A 47 -2.11 -6.05 -0.75
C GLY A 47 -1.18 -5.16 -1.58
N TYR A 48 -0.67 -4.07 -1.00
CA TYR A 48 0.28 -3.19 -1.68
C TYR A 48 1.65 -3.84 -1.89
N ILE A 49 2.16 -4.59 -0.91
CA ILE A 49 3.43 -5.33 -1.02
C ILE A 49 3.34 -6.36 -2.14
N GLU A 50 2.28 -7.17 -2.16
CA GLU A 50 2.06 -8.17 -3.21
C GLU A 50 1.88 -7.53 -4.59
N ALA A 51 1.11 -6.45 -4.69
CA ALA A 51 0.91 -5.73 -5.94
C ALA A 51 2.25 -5.20 -6.48
N ALA A 52 3.05 -4.57 -5.62
CA ALA A 52 4.38 -4.08 -5.99
C ALA A 52 5.28 -5.24 -6.42
N MET A 53 5.30 -6.36 -5.69
CA MET A 53 6.10 -7.54 -6.04
C MET A 53 5.67 -8.17 -7.38
N LYS A 54 4.37 -8.22 -7.69
CA LYS A 54 3.86 -8.70 -8.98
C LYS A 54 4.27 -7.77 -10.12
N LEU A 55 4.14 -6.45 -9.93
CA LEU A 55 4.54 -5.46 -10.92
C LEU A 55 6.05 -5.45 -11.18
N THR A 56 6.87 -5.68 -10.16
CA THR A 56 8.32 -5.71 -10.27
C THR A 56 8.89 -7.10 -10.55
N ARG A 57 8.03 -8.08 -10.81
CA ARG A 57 8.40 -9.48 -11.12
C ARG A 57 9.31 -10.10 -10.05
N GLY A 58 9.02 -9.82 -8.77
CA GLY A 58 9.78 -10.31 -7.63
C GLY A 58 11.03 -9.50 -7.29
N ASN A 59 11.26 -8.35 -7.95
CA ASN A 59 12.37 -7.48 -7.60
C ASN A 59 12.03 -6.62 -6.36
N VAL A 60 12.50 -7.07 -5.20
CA VAL A 60 12.25 -6.44 -3.90
C VAL A 60 12.75 -5.00 -3.85
N SER A 61 13.90 -4.70 -4.46
CA SER A 61 14.45 -3.34 -4.47
C SER A 61 13.58 -2.37 -5.26
N GLN A 62 13.04 -2.83 -6.40
CA GLN A 62 12.10 -2.03 -7.19
C GLN A 62 10.75 -1.91 -6.49
N ALA A 63 10.28 -2.97 -5.82
CA ALA A 63 9.02 -2.93 -5.07
C ALA A 63 9.10 -1.93 -3.91
N ALA A 64 10.22 -1.94 -3.17
CA ALA A 64 10.46 -1.01 -2.08
C ALA A 64 10.46 0.46 -2.57
N LYS A 65 11.13 0.73 -3.69
CA LYS A 65 11.12 2.05 -4.34
C LYS A 65 9.72 2.48 -4.77
N MET A 66 8.94 1.57 -5.37
CA MET A 66 7.56 1.83 -5.78
C MET A 66 6.65 2.16 -4.59
N LEU A 67 6.88 1.52 -3.45
CA LEU A 67 6.14 1.77 -2.21
C LEU A 67 6.69 2.96 -1.41
N GLY A 68 7.80 3.58 -1.82
CA GLY A 68 8.42 4.70 -1.12
C GLY A 68 9.07 4.34 0.22
N ILE A 69 9.42 3.06 0.43
CA ILE A 69 10.05 2.58 1.68
C ILE A 69 11.43 1.98 1.41
N ASN A 70 12.23 1.81 2.46
CA ASN A 70 13.54 1.18 2.33
C ASN A 70 13.40 -0.34 2.11
N ARG A 71 14.34 -0.95 1.38
CA ARG A 71 14.35 -2.40 1.10
C ARG A 71 14.35 -3.21 2.39
N THR A 72 15.14 -2.82 3.38
CA THR A 72 15.20 -3.49 4.68
C THR A 72 13.86 -3.45 5.42
N THR A 73 13.15 -2.32 5.36
CA THR A 73 11.79 -2.17 5.90
C THR A 73 10.80 -3.10 5.20
N LEU A 74 10.89 -3.21 3.87
CA LEU A 74 10.04 -4.12 3.11
C LEU A 74 10.26 -5.58 3.52
N TYR A 75 11.52 -6.01 3.74
CA TYR A 75 11.81 -7.36 4.24
C TYR A 75 11.18 -7.65 5.59
N SER A 76 11.31 -6.74 6.57
CA SER A 76 10.69 -6.92 7.88
C SER A 76 9.17 -7.04 7.79
N ARG A 77 8.52 -6.28 6.90
CA ARG A 77 7.07 -6.34 6.66
C ARG A 77 6.65 -7.65 5.98
N MET A 78 7.43 -8.14 5.01
CA MET A 78 7.18 -9.44 4.35
C MET A 78 7.37 -10.61 5.33
N GLU A 79 8.40 -10.61 6.17
CA GLU A 79 8.59 -11.64 7.20
C GLU A 79 7.46 -11.63 8.23
N SER A 80 7.02 -10.45 8.67
CA SER A 80 5.93 -10.31 9.63
C SER A 80 4.60 -10.82 9.06
N ALA A 81 4.40 -10.69 7.75
CA ALA A 81 3.24 -11.23 7.06
C ALA A 81 3.26 -12.75 6.98
N GLN A 82 4.43 -13.32 6.68
CA GLN A 82 4.60 -14.75 6.48
C GLN A 82 4.46 -15.54 7.79
N LYS A 83 4.74 -14.92 8.94
CA LYS A 83 4.55 -15.52 10.28
C LYS A 83 3.11 -15.54 10.78
N GLN A 84 2.20 -14.81 10.13
CA GLN A 84 0.78 -14.73 10.52
C GLN A 84 -0.13 -15.69 9.71
N GLN A 85 0.46 -16.55 8.86
CA GLN A 85 -0.22 -17.67 8.18
C GLN A 85 0.09 -18.98 8.89
#